data_AF-A0A5J5DLM0-F1
#
_entry.id   AF-A0A5J5DLM0-F1
#
_cell.length_a   1.000
_cell.length_b   1.000
_cell.length_c   1.000
_cell.angle_alpha   90.00
_cell.angle_beta   90.00
_cell.angle_gamma   90.00
#
_symmetry.space_group_name_H-M   'P 1'
#
loop_
_entity.id
_entity.type
_entity.pdbx_description
1 polymer ?
#
loop_
_entity_poly.entity_id
_entity_poly.type
_entity_poly.pdbx_seq_one_letter_code
_entity_poly.pdbx_strand_id
1 'polypeptide(L)'
;DNRKWDSPLLPFIPYPTSCHSDLPLPNTRLRGLRPGQRLQLGVPMADPDTGVPVPILAVTIHPQTGLVYPLGGTHVCPLTRLPQPIQTGYPMLDSRTGNVVLTVGVSLDPVTGAVLPVGGVLLSESVIEPLSGRMVRVGGYQALLDSKVLAVMFKVLELLKPLTEEWGSDQTLQRHQGSERGSGRQDHLLAASKELQQAWGRSLHCQLQLQTRLDILLNWAESIQQDGGILGEMPLLGSDMRVPALLGMEYPDPMGSGLSVPVLGCQTDLSSGIMIPLAGTM
;
A
#
# COMPACT_ATOMS: atom_id res chain seq x y z
N ASP A 1 10.14 26.18 -12.74
CA ASP A 1 10.18 24.70 -12.86
C ASP A 1 9.12 24.00 -12.01
N ASN A 2 7.91 23.84 -12.55
CA ASN A 2 6.78 23.17 -11.85
C ASN A 2 6.66 21.66 -12.15
N ARG A 3 7.57 21.08 -12.95
CA ARG A 3 7.54 19.66 -13.36
C ARG A 3 8.08 18.66 -12.32
N LYS A 4 8.46 19.11 -11.12
CA LYS A 4 9.02 18.22 -10.08
C LYS A 4 7.97 17.51 -9.22
N TRP A 5 6.70 17.91 -9.29
CA TRP A 5 5.63 17.39 -8.43
C TRP A 5 4.65 16.45 -9.16
N ASP A 6 4.99 15.98 -10.36
CA ASP A 6 4.13 15.07 -11.15
C ASP A 6 4.03 13.65 -10.54
N SER A 7 4.84 13.35 -9.51
CA SER A 7 4.77 12.10 -8.75
C SER A 7 4.24 12.36 -7.33
N PRO A 8 3.31 11.54 -6.81
CA PRO A 8 2.85 11.68 -5.44
C PRO A 8 4.04 11.55 -4.48
N LEU A 9 4.15 12.51 -3.56
CA LEU A 9 5.21 12.51 -2.58
C LEU A 9 5.10 11.29 -1.68
N LEU A 10 6.22 10.60 -1.48
CA LEU A 10 6.32 9.53 -0.50
C LEU A 10 6.08 10.11 0.90
N PRO A 11 5.09 9.61 1.66
CA PRO A 11 4.89 10.01 3.04
C PRO A 11 6.16 9.77 3.86
N PHE A 12 6.58 10.78 4.62
CA PHE A 12 7.71 10.66 5.53
C PHE A 12 7.24 10.23 6.92
N ILE A 13 7.88 9.21 7.48
CA ILE A 13 7.66 8.72 8.83
C ILE A 13 8.97 8.84 9.61
N PRO A 14 8.99 9.56 10.74
CA PRO A 14 10.19 9.69 11.56
C PRO A 14 10.76 8.31 11.97
N TYR A 15 12.08 8.19 11.95
CA TYR A 15 12.76 6.97 12.36
C TYR A 15 12.52 6.72 13.86
N PRO A 16 12.20 5.48 14.28
CA PRO A 16 11.88 5.19 15.68
C PRO A 16 13.10 5.41 16.57
N THR A 17 12.89 6.15 17.66
CA THR A 17 13.88 6.36 18.73
C THR A 17 13.48 5.56 19.96
N SER A 18 14.49 5.04 20.66
CA SER A 18 14.31 4.36 21.94
C SER A 18 13.71 5.33 22.97
N CYS A 19 12.61 4.91 23.60
CA CYS A 19 11.89 5.67 24.63
C CYS A 19 12.77 6.06 25.83
N HIS A 20 13.89 5.36 26.05
CA HIS A 20 14.75 5.54 27.22
C HIS A 20 15.99 6.39 26.97
N SER A 21 16.37 6.61 25.71
CA SER A 21 17.66 7.22 25.38
C SER A 21 17.60 8.27 24.27
N ASP A 22 16.44 8.45 23.62
CA ASP A 22 16.27 9.25 22.39
C ASP A 22 17.25 8.87 21.26
N LEU A 23 18.00 7.79 21.44
CA LEU A 23 18.88 7.23 20.43
C LEU A 23 18.03 6.39 19.46
N PRO A 24 18.37 6.37 18.18
CA PRO A 24 17.67 5.55 17.21
C PRO A 24 17.70 4.09 17.58
N LEU A 25 16.58 3.44 17.29
CA LEU A 25 16.42 2.04 17.58
C LEU A 25 17.51 1.24 16.82
N PRO A 26 18.40 0.52 17.52
CA PRO A 26 19.57 -0.10 16.90
C PRO A 26 19.24 -1.36 16.09
N ASN A 27 18.11 -2.01 16.39
CA ASN A 27 17.71 -3.30 15.82
C ASN A 27 16.51 -3.19 14.86
N THR A 28 16.40 -2.09 14.11
CA THR A 28 15.37 -2.06 13.05
C THR A 28 15.77 -3.01 11.93
N ARG A 29 14.82 -3.83 11.46
CA ARG A 29 15.03 -4.73 10.32
C ARG A 29 14.81 -4.05 8.97
N LEU A 30 14.88 -2.71 8.93
CA LEU A 30 14.68 -1.94 7.71
C LEU A 30 15.82 -2.20 6.72
N ARG A 31 15.47 -2.42 5.46
CA ARG A 31 16.45 -2.60 4.37
C ARG A 31 16.39 -1.44 3.41
N GLY A 32 17.57 -0.95 3.01
CA GLY A 32 17.71 0.06 1.97
C GLY A 32 17.26 -0.45 0.60
N LEU A 33 17.11 0.46 -0.35
CA LEU A 33 16.80 0.13 -1.73
C LEU A 33 17.92 -0.69 -2.37
N ARG A 34 17.55 -1.65 -3.21
CA ARG A 34 18.52 -2.33 -4.06
C ARG A 34 19.06 -1.38 -5.13
N PRO A 35 20.30 -1.56 -5.62
CA PRO A 35 20.80 -0.79 -6.76
C PRO A 35 19.82 -0.82 -7.93
N GLY A 36 19.48 0.35 -8.48
CA GLY A 36 18.53 0.49 -9.59
C GLY A 36 17.04 0.51 -9.19
N GLN A 37 16.69 0.25 -7.93
CA GLN A 37 15.32 0.33 -7.46
C GLN A 37 14.86 1.79 -7.28
N ARG A 38 13.67 2.12 -7.79
CA ARG A 38 13.10 3.46 -7.68
C ARG A 38 12.41 3.63 -6.33
N LEU A 39 12.76 4.70 -5.62
CA LEU A 39 12.06 5.13 -4.41
C LEU A 39 10.78 5.89 -4.80
N GLN A 40 9.70 5.16 -5.06
CA GLN A 40 8.41 5.73 -5.45
C GLN A 40 7.26 4.99 -4.78
N LEU A 41 6.21 5.73 -4.45
CA LEU A 41 5.02 5.19 -3.79
C LEU A 41 4.34 4.15 -4.69
N GLY A 42 4.09 2.95 -4.15
CA GLY A 42 3.49 1.82 -4.86
C GLY A 42 4.47 0.89 -5.57
N VAL A 43 5.72 1.32 -5.85
CA VAL A 43 6.74 0.47 -6.48
C VAL A 43 7.07 -0.71 -5.54
N PRO A 44 7.25 -1.94 -6.06
CA PRO A 44 7.55 -3.09 -5.22
C PRO A 44 8.92 -2.99 -4.55
N MET A 45 8.97 -3.46 -3.32
CA MET A 45 10.17 -3.75 -2.53
C MET A 45 10.04 -5.14 -1.91
N ALA A 46 11.16 -5.77 -1.55
CA ALA A 46 11.11 -7.01 -0.79
C ALA A 46 10.84 -6.70 0.69
N ASP A 47 9.84 -7.34 1.26
CA ASP A 47 9.62 -7.37 2.70
C ASP A 47 10.89 -7.92 3.40
N PRO A 48 11.44 -7.23 4.42
CA PRO A 48 12.72 -7.61 5.00
C PRO A 48 12.77 -8.99 5.67
N ASP A 49 11.62 -9.46 6.15
CA ASP A 49 11.50 -10.70 6.92
C ASP A 49 11.13 -11.89 6.02
N THR A 50 10.22 -11.68 5.06
CA THR A 50 9.66 -12.74 4.21
C THR A 50 10.17 -12.75 2.78
N GLY A 51 10.79 -11.66 2.32
CA GLY A 51 11.20 -11.48 0.92
C GLY A 51 10.04 -11.24 -0.06
N VAL A 52 8.79 -11.29 0.42
CA VAL A 52 7.59 -11.07 -0.40
C VAL A 52 7.61 -9.67 -1.01
N PRO A 53 7.29 -9.50 -2.30
CA PRO A 53 7.10 -8.20 -2.91
C PRO A 53 5.92 -7.48 -2.27
N VAL A 54 6.20 -6.34 -1.66
CA VAL A 54 5.25 -5.44 -1.01
C VAL A 54 5.41 -4.04 -1.59
N PRO A 55 4.35 -3.22 -1.67
CA PRO A 55 4.50 -1.87 -2.19
C PRO A 55 5.22 -0.98 -1.18
N ILE A 56 6.03 -0.05 -1.69
CA ILE A 56 6.54 1.07 -0.90
C ILE A 56 5.37 1.99 -0.57
N LEU A 57 5.09 2.21 0.72
CA LEU A 57 3.97 3.04 1.21
C LEU A 57 4.43 4.33 1.90
N ALA A 58 5.67 4.38 2.37
CA ALA A 58 6.26 5.54 3.00
C ALA A 58 7.80 5.45 2.96
N VAL A 59 8.47 6.43 3.54
CA VAL A 59 9.92 6.46 3.69
C VAL A 59 10.31 6.96 5.08
N THR A 60 11.41 6.43 5.61
CA THR A 60 12.08 6.98 6.79
C THR A 60 13.55 7.27 6.49
N ILE A 61 14.17 8.13 7.31
CA ILE A 61 15.57 8.51 7.17
C ILE A 61 16.24 8.30 8.53
N HIS A 62 17.30 7.50 8.54
CA HIS A 62 18.09 7.28 9.75
C HIS A 62 18.77 8.59 10.17
N PRO A 63 18.59 9.06 11.42
CA PRO A 63 18.95 10.42 11.76
C PRO A 63 20.47 10.66 11.88
N GLN A 64 21.29 9.65 12.20
CA GLN A 64 22.77 9.79 12.18
C GLN A 64 23.40 9.50 10.82
N THR A 65 23.00 8.42 10.15
CA THR A 65 23.67 7.99 8.91
C THR A 65 23.09 8.66 7.66
N GLY A 66 21.91 9.26 7.76
CA GLY A 66 21.19 9.84 6.62
C GLY A 66 20.66 8.80 5.63
N LEU A 67 20.76 7.50 5.95
CA LEU A 67 20.30 6.43 5.07
C LEU A 67 18.77 6.46 4.95
N VAL A 68 18.30 6.32 3.72
CA VAL A 68 16.89 6.35 3.38
C VAL A 68 16.35 4.93 3.28
N TYR A 69 15.28 4.64 4.02
CA TYR A 69 14.64 3.33 4.05
C TYR A 69 13.21 3.42 3.52
N PRO A 70 12.88 2.68 2.43
CA PRO A 70 11.49 2.51 2.03
C PRO A 70 10.72 1.71 3.08
N LEU A 71 9.45 2.06 3.27
CA LEU A 71 8.58 1.40 4.23
C LEU A 71 7.48 0.65 3.48
N GLY A 72 7.48 -0.66 3.66
CA GLY A 72 6.50 -1.60 3.17
C GLY A 72 6.68 -2.89 3.97
N GLY A 73 5.63 -3.69 4.07
CA GLY A 73 5.72 -4.94 4.81
C GLY A 73 4.50 -5.82 4.61
N THR A 74 4.51 -6.96 5.27
CA THR A 74 3.36 -7.88 5.33
C THR A 74 2.64 -7.78 6.67
N HIS A 75 1.36 -8.13 6.69
CA HIS A 75 0.57 -8.29 7.91
C HIS A 75 -0.38 -9.48 7.78
N VAL A 76 -0.88 -9.99 8.91
CA VAL A 76 -1.91 -11.03 8.91
C VAL A 76 -3.26 -10.40 8.59
N CYS A 77 -3.90 -10.86 7.52
CA CYS A 77 -5.23 -10.43 7.15
C CYS A 77 -6.26 -10.88 8.21
N PRO A 78 -7.09 -9.99 8.74
CA PRO A 78 -8.06 -10.38 9.77
C PRO A 78 -9.21 -11.24 9.25
N LEU A 79 -9.45 -11.23 7.93
CA LEU A 79 -10.51 -12.01 7.29
C LEU A 79 -10.04 -13.41 6.91
N THR A 80 -8.87 -13.52 6.25
CA THR A 80 -8.37 -14.80 5.75
C THR A 80 -7.42 -15.50 6.72
N ARG A 81 -6.89 -14.79 7.73
CA ARG A 81 -5.83 -15.25 8.63
C ARG A 81 -4.52 -15.61 7.94
N LEU A 82 -4.34 -15.18 6.70
CA LEU A 82 -3.12 -15.39 5.93
C LEU A 82 -2.25 -14.12 5.90
N PRO A 83 -0.92 -14.25 5.84
CA PRO A 83 -0.03 -13.14 5.55
C PRO A 83 -0.36 -12.51 4.20
N GLN A 84 -0.41 -11.19 4.14
CA GLN A 84 -0.56 -10.42 2.90
C GLN A 84 0.24 -9.13 2.96
N PRO A 85 0.64 -8.55 1.81
CA PRO A 85 1.22 -7.21 1.77
C PRO A 85 0.30 -6.17 2.42
N ILE A 86 0.87 -5.26 3.21
CA ILE A 86 0.19 -4.05 3.66
C ILE A 86 -0.12 -3.20 2.43
N GLN A 87 -1.39 -2.81 2.28
CA GLN A 87 -1.86 -2.04 1.14
C GLN A 87 -3.00 -1.13 1.52
N THR A 88 -3.00 0.06 0.93
CA THR A 88 -4.11 1.00 1.05
C THR A 88 -5.41 0.35 0.61
N GLY A 89 -6.45 0.47 1.43
CA GLY A 89 -7.77 -0.09 1.19
C GLY A 89 -7.93 -1.57 1.53
N TYR A 90 -6.90 -2.24 2.07
CA TYR A 90 -7.03 -3.61 2.57
C TYR A 90 -7.49 -3.67 4.03
N PRO A 91 -8.22 -4.72 4.41
CA PRO A 91 -8.71 -4.89 5.78
C PRO A 91 -7.56 -5.10 6.76
N MET A 92 -7.63 -4.41 7.89
CA MET A 92 -6.75 -4.60 9.04
C MET A 92 -7.58 -4.51 10.34
N LEU A 93 -7.01 -4.95 11.46
CA LEU A 93 -7.59 -4.71 12.78
C LEU A 93 -7.06 -3.40 13.32
N ASP A 94 -7.96 -2.52 13.74
CA ASP A 94 -7.58 -1.39 14.58
C ASP A 94 -7.18 -1.92 15.96
N SER A 95 -5.91 -1.74 16.34
CA SER A 95 -5.38 -2.23 17.61
C SER A 95 -6.08 -1.61 18.82
N ARG A 96 -6.67 -0.42 18.67
CA ARG A 96 -7.36 0.29 19.75
C ARG A 96 -8.80 -0.20 19.95
N THR A 97 -9.51 -0.50 18.86
CA THR A 97 -10.96 -0.81 18.92
C THR A 97 -11.29 -2.28 18.66
N GLY A 98 -10.36 -3.04 18.06
CA GLY A 98 -10.60 -4.41 17.60
C GLY A 98 -11.47 -4.51 16.35
N ASN A 99 -11.90 -3.38 15.78
CA ASN A 99 -12.74 -3.35 14.59
C ASN A 99 -11.92 -3.61 13.31
N VAL A 100 -12.58 -4.16 12.30
CA VAL A 100 -11.99 -4.28 10.96
C VAL A 100 -12.13 -2.93 10.23
N VAL A 101 -11.00 -2.34 9.91
CA VAL A 101 -10.89 -1.04 9.21
C VAL A 101 -10.08 -1.20 7.92
N LEU A 102 -10.20 -0.22 7.03
CA LEU A 102 -9.38 -0.12 5.83
C LEU A 102 -8.07 0.57 6.15
N THR A 103 -6.99 -0.04 5.69
CA THR A 103 -5.64 0.51 5.76
C THR A 103 -5.56 1.80 4.94
N VAL A 104 -4.98 2.84 5.50
CA VAL A 104 -4.77 4.14 4.84
C VAL A 104 -3.29 4.52 4.72
N GLY A 105 -2.40 3.72 5.33
CA GLY A 105 -0.96 3.94 5.30
C GLY A 105 -0.22 2.98 6.22
N VAL A 106 0.97 3.40 6.64
CA VAL A 106 1.84 2.64 7.55
C VAL A 106 2.37 3.51 8.68
N SER A 107 2.84 2.88 9.74
CA SER A 107 3.63 3.47 10.83
C SER A 107 4.82 2.56 11.17
N LEU A 108 5.73 3.07 11.99
CA LEU A 108 6.80 2.28 12.59
C LEU A 108 6.45 2.02 14.05
N ASP A 109 6.55 0.77 14.47
CA ASP A 109 6.46 0.41 15.88
C ASP A 109 7.62 1.07 16.65
N PRO A 110 7.35 1.92 17.65
CA PRO A 110 8.40 2.58 18.42
C PRO A 110 9.27 1.59 19.22
N VAL A 111 8.80 0.36 19.46
CA VAL A 111 9.54 -0.64 20.25
C VAL A 111 10.37 -1.56 19.36
N THR A 112 9.77 -2.11 18.30
CA THR A 112 10.44 -3.11 17.44
C THR A 112 11.00 -2.52 16.14
N GLY A 113 10.54 -1.33 15.74
CA GLY A 113 10.83 -0.77 14.43
C GLY A 113 10.14 -1.48 13.26
N ALA A 114 9.18 -2.37 13.54
CA ALA A 114 8.39 -3.04 12.52
C ALA A 114 7.46 -2.07 11.79
N VAL A 115 7.22 -2.31 10.49
CA VAL A 115 6.25 -1.57 9.70
C VAL A 115 4.85 -2.12 9.99
N LEU A 116 3.95 -1.26 10.49
CA LEU A 116 2.58 -1.64 10.85
C LEU A 116 1.57 -0.95 9.94
N PRO A 117 0.47 -1.63 9.57
CA PRO A 117 -0.62 -0.96 8.86
C PRO A 117 -1.32 0.05 9.76
N VAL A 118 -1.72 1.20 9.20
CA VAL A 118 -2.50 2.22 9.89
C VAL A 118 -3.88 2.28 9.28
N GLY A 119 -4.91 2.16 10.12
CA GLY A 119 -6.31 2.16 9.71
C GLY A 119 -6.93 3.54 9.82
N GLY A 120 -7.90 3.85 8.97
CA GLY A 120 -8.55 5.17 8.99
C GLY A 120 -10.02 5.22 8.62
N VAL A 121 -10.60 4.11 8.11
CA VAL A 121 -12.00 4.07 7.66
C VAL A 121 -12.62 2.73 8.07
N LEU A 122 -13.80 2.72 8.69
CA LEU A 122 -14.47 1.46 9.02
C LEU A 122 -14.97 0.76 7.75
N LEU A 123 -14.70 -0.55 7.65
CA LEU A 123 -15.36 -1.38 6.64
C LEU A 123 -16.86 -1.31 6.89
N SER A 124 -17.64 -1.02 5.83
CA SER A 124 -19.10 -0.83 5.85
C SER A 124 -19.63 0.50 6.39
N GLU A 125 -18.80 1.54 6.53
CA GLU A 125 -19.31 2.90 6.74
C GLU A 125 -20.37 3.25 5.70
N SER A 126 -21.51 3.77 6.18
CA SER A 126 -22.61 4.20 5.34
C SER A 126 -22.35 5.62 4.84
N VAL A 127 -22.28 5.77 3.53
CA VAL A 127 -22.11 7.07 2.87
C VAL A 127 -23.43 7.42 2.17
N ILE A 128 -23.82 8.69 2.24
CA ILE A 128 -24.92 9.21 1.43
C ILE A 128 -24.37 9.43 0.02
N GLU A 129 -24.84 8.66 -0.94
CA GLU A 129 -24.45 8.80 -2.35
C GLU A 129 -25.03 10.14 -2.88
N PRO A 130 -24.17 11.02 -3.42
CA PRO A 130 -24.53 12.43 -3.63
C PRO A 130 -25.60 12.64 -4.73
N LEU A 131 -25.77 11.73 -5.69
CA LEU A 131 -26.73 11.89 -6.77
C LEU A 131 -28.13 11.42 -6.39
N SER A 132 -28.25 10.31 -5.67
CA SER A 132 -29.52 9.69 -5.27
C SER A 132 -29.97 10.07 -3.87
N GLY A 133 -29.07 10.63 -3.05
CA GLY A 133 -29.31 10.90 -1.62
C GLY A 133 -29.51 9.62 -0.80
N ARG A 134 -29.22 8.45 -1.36
CA ARG A 134 -29.42 7.16 -0.68
C ARG A 134 -28.22 6.79 0.17
N MET A 135 -28.50 6.15 1.30
CA MET A 135 -27.47 5.55 2.12
C MET A 135 -26.94 4.27 1.44
N VAL A 136 -25.65 4.24 1.14
CA VAL A 136 -24.97 3.11 0.51
C VAL A 136 -23.85 2.62 1.42
N ARG A 137 -23.67 1.30 1.52
CA ARG A 137 -22.49 0.74 2.19
C ARG A 137 -21.31 0.77 1.22
N VAL A 138 -20.20 1.34 1.67
CA VAL A 138 -18.96 1.37 0.90
C VAL A 138 -18.44 -0.07 0.76
N GLY A 139 -18.48 -0.59 -0.47
CA GLY A 139 -18.01 -1.95 -0.81
C GLY A 139 -16.49 -2.09 -0.90
N GLY A 140 -15.74 -1.00 -0.76
CA GLY A 140 -14.28 -0.98 -0.80
C GLY A 140 -13.69 0.43 -0.81
N TYR A 141 -12.40 0.55 -0.51
CA TYR A 141 -11.73 1.85 -0.41
C TYR A 141 -11.76 2.65 -1.71
N GLN A 142 -11.65 1.99 -2.87
CA GLN A 142 -11.74 2.66 -4.16
C GLN A 142 -13.11 3.33 -4.36
N ALA A 143 -14.20 2.64 -4.01
CA ALA A 143 -15.55 3.20 -4.09
C ALA A 143 -15.71 4.43 -3.18
N LEU A 144 -15.07 4.43 -2.00
CA LEU A 144 -15.02 5.60 -1.13
C LEU A 144 -14.32 6.78 -1.83
N LEU A 145 -13.14 6.55 -2.40
CA LEU A 145 -12.41 7.60 -3.11
C LEU A 145 -13.21 8.14 -4.31
N ASP A 146 -13.84 7.26 -5.08
CA ASP A 146 -14.65 7.65 -6.24
C ASP A 146 -15.89 8.45 -5.82
N SER A 147 -16.56 8.05 -4.74
CA SER A 147 -17.66 8.83 -4.16
C SER A 147 -17.21 10.23 -3.72
N LYS A 148 -16.01 10.35 -3.14
CA LYS A 148 -15.45 11.66 -2.76
C LYS A 148 -15.15 12.51 -4.00
N VAL A 149 -14.60 11.92 -5.07
CA VAL A 149 -14.40 12.62 -6.35
C VAL A 149 -15.74 13.15 -6.88
N LEU A 150 -16.77 12.29 -6.95
CA LEU A 150 -18.11 12.68 -7.40
C LEU A 150 -18.72 13.80 -6.55
N ALA A 151 -18.61 13.71 -5.23
CA ALA A 151 -19.14 14.74 -4.32
C ALA A 151 -18.45 16.10 -4.54
N VAL A 152 -17.14 16.11 -4.77
CA VAL A 152 -16.40 17.37 -5.02
C VAL A 152 -16.67 17.89 -6.44
N MET A 153 -16.83 17.02 -7.44
CA MET A 153 -17.28 17.42 -8.78
C MET A 153 -18.64 18.11 -8.72
N PHE A 154 -19.58 17.56 -7.95
CA PHE A 154 -20.89 18.16 -7.72
C PHE A 154 -20.77 19.54 -7.06
N LYS A 155 -19.93 19.68 -6.03
CA LYS A 155 -19.64 20.96 -5.38
C LYS A 155 -19.08 22.01 -6.37
N VAL A 156 -18.16 21.63 -7.25
CA VAL A 156 -17.64 22.52 -8.30
C VAL A 156 -18.75 22.94 -9.26
N LEU A 157 -19.60 22.00 -9.68
CA LEU A 157 -20.72 22.27 -10.57
C LEU A 157 -21.75 23.23 -9.95
N GLU A 158 -22.09 23.08 -8.67
CA GLU A 158 -22.95 24.01 -7.93
C GLU A 158 -22.36 25.42 -7.83
N LEU A 159 -21.03 25.56 -7.70
CA LEU A 159 -20.38 26.87 -7.69
C LEU A 159 -20.34 27.53 -9.08
N LEU A 160 -20.26 26.72 -10.15
CA LEU A 160 -20.25 27.19 -11.54
C LEU A 160 -21.64 27.58 -12.06
N LYS A 161 -22.70 26.85 -11.68
CA LYS A 161 -24.08 27.07 -12.18
C LYS A 161 -24.53 28.54 -12.18
N PRO A 162 -24.44 29.29 -11.06
CA PRO A 162 -24.94 30.65 -11.07
C PRO A 162 -23.95 31.63 -11.74
N LEU A 163 -22.70 31.24 -12.03
CA LEU A 163 -21.79 32.04 -12.86
C LEU A 163 -22.18 31.95 -14.34
N THR A 164 -22.61 30.77 -14.78
CA THR A 164 -23.15 30.59 -16.13
C THR A 164 -24.49 31.28 -16.33
N GLU A 165 -25.34 31.35 -15.31
CA GLU A 165 -26.62 32.07 -15.35
C GLU A 165 -26.43 33.60 -15.37
N GLU A 166 -25.46 34.13 -14.62
CA GLU A 166 -25.08 35.55 -14.64
C GLU A 166 -24.51 35.98 -16.00
N TRP A 167 -23.78 35.11 -16.71
CA TRP A 167 -23.29 35.39 -18.07
C TRP A 167 -24.36 35.28 -19.16
N GLY A 168 -25.40 34.47 -18.93
CA GLY A 168 -26.54 34.33 -19.85
C GLY A 168 -27.60 35.42 -19.74
N SER A 169 -27.54 36.23 -18.67
CA SER A 169 -28.45 37.34 -18.39
C SER A 169 -27.83 38.65 -18.89
N ASP A 170 -28.53 39.38 -19.75
CA ASP A 170 -28.07 40.58 -20.47
C ASP A 170 -27.20 41.56 -19.64
N GLN A 171 -26.09 42.00 -20.25
CA GLN A 171 -25.10 42.94 -19.72
C GLN A 171 -25.62 44.38 -19.47
N THR A 172 -26.93 44.63 -19.54
CA THR A 172 -27.46 46.01 -19.56
C THR A 172 -27.85 46.58 -18.20
N LEU A 173 -27.90 45.78 -17.13
CA LEU A 173 -28.35 46.30 -15.82
C LEU A 173 -27.61 45.64 -14.65
N GLN A 174 -26.40 46.12 -14.32
CA GLN A 174 -25.86 46.20 -12.95
C GLN A 174 -24.35 46.49 -12.99
N ARG A 175 -23.97 47.75 -13.26
CA ARG A 175 -22.56 48.18 -13.18
C ARG A 175 -22.13 48.72 -11.82
N HIS A 176 -22.96 48.65 -10.77
CA HIS A 176 -22.68 49.45 -9.55
C HIS A 176 -22.77 48.80 -8.17
N GLN A 177 -22.85 47.47 -8.02
CA GLN A 177 -22.66 46.84 -6.70
C GLN A 177 -22.00 45.47 -6.81
N GLY A 178 -20.78 45.30 -6.32
CA GLY A 178 -20.26 43.94 -6.05
C GLY A 178 -18.78 43.66 -6.33
N SER A 179 -17.85 44.54 -5.96
CA SER A 179 -16.42 44.17 -6.02
C SER A 179 -16.03 43.12 -4.95
N GLU A 180 -16.78 43.00 -3.86
CA GLU A 180 -16.46 42.06 -2.76
C GLU A 180 -17.14 40.68 -2.90
N ARG A 181 -18.33 40.60 -3.53
CA ARG A 181 -19.03 39.31 -3.77
C ARG A 181 -18.35 38.43 -4.82
N GLY A 182 -17.67 39.03 -5.79
CA GLY A 182 -16.92 38.30 -6.83
C GLY A 182 -15.68 37.58 -6.29
N SER A 183 -14.94 38.22 -5.37
CA SER A 183 -13.70 37.67 -4.80
C SER A 183 -13.95 36.39 -4.01
N GLY A 184 -14.87 36.42 -3.02
CA GLY A 184 -15.09 35.27 -2.15
C GLY A 184 -15.67 34.04 -2.89
N ARG A 185 -16.44 34.27 -3.96
CA ARG A 185 -17.01 33.19 -4.77
C ARG A 185 -15.97 32.55 -5.69
N GLN A 186 -15.06 33.36 -6.25
CA GLN A 186 -13.90 32.87 -6.99
C GLN A 186 -12.95 32.09 -6.08
N ASP A 187 -12.73 32.55 -4.84
CA ASP A 187 -11.94 31.84 -3.85
C ASP A 187 -12.54 30.48 -3.48
N HIS A 188 -13.86 30.39 -3.33
CA HIS A 188 -14.56 29.12 -3.11
C HIS A 188 -14.43 28.15 -4.29
N LEU A 189 -14.53 28.65 -5.52
CA LEU A 189 -14.32 27.84 -6.73
C LEU A 189 -12.88 27.31 -6.82
N LEU A 190 -11.89 28.18 -6.55
CA LEU A 190 -10.49 27.80 -6.50
C LEU A 190 -10.22 26.74 -5.43
N ALA A 191 -10.81 26.90 -4.24
CA ALA A 191 -10.72 25.91 -3.17
C ALA A 191 -11.35 24.57 -3.57
N ALA A 192 -12.56 24.58 -4.15
CA ALA A 192 -13.23 23.37 -4.63
C ALA A 192 -12.47 22.68 -5.76
N SER A 193 -11.85 23.44 -6.68
CA SER A 193 -11.00 22.90 -7.74
C SER A 193 -9.74 22.25 -7.18
N LYS A 194 -9.10 22.84 -6.17
CA LYS A 194 -7.95 22.23 -5.47
C LYS A 194 -8.37 20.96 -4.73
N GLU A 195 -9.53 20.98 -4.07
CA GLU A 195 -10.10 19.79 -3.41
C GLU A 195 -10.38 18.68 -4.44
N LEU A 196 -10.89 19.01 -5.63
CA LEU A 196 -11.14 18.04 -6.69
C LEU A 196 -9.84 17.41 -7.19
N GLN A 197 -8.82 18.22 -7.46
CA GLN A 197 -7.51 17.74 -7.88
C GLN A 197 -6.90 16.79 -6.84
N GLN A 198 -7.03 17.10 -5.55
CA GLN A 198 -6.57 16.23 -4.47
C GLN A 198 -7.36 14.92 -4.39
N ALA A 199 -8.70 14.98 -4.47
CA ALA A 199 -9.56 13.80 -4.44
C ALA A 199 -9.26 12.86 -5.61
N TRP A 200 -9.13 13.43 -6.82
CA TRP A 200 -8.78 12.69 -8.02
C TRP A 200 -7.39 12.06 -7.92
N GLY A 201 -6.40 12.82 -7.45
CA GLY A 201 -5.04 12.31 -7.25
C GLY A 201 -4.99 11.13 -6.29
N ARG A 202 -5.79 11.15 -5.21
CA ARG A 202 -5.90 10.02 -4.27
C ARG A 202 -6.56 8.80 -4.92
N SER A 203 -7.67 8.99 -5.64
CA SER A 203 -8.36 7.90 -6.35
C SER A 203 -7.43 7.23 -7.38
N LEU A 204 -6.79 8.02 -8.24
CA LEU A 204 -5.84 7.53 -9.24
C LEU A 204 -4.68 6.79 -8.59
N HIS A 205 -4.13 7.32 -7.49
CA HIS A 205 -3.04 6.67 -6.79
C HIS A 205 -3.42 5.29 -6.25
N CYS A 206 -4.60 5.15 -5.66
CA CYS A 206 -5.11 3.87 -5.19
C CYS A 206 -5.28 2.87 -6.34
N GLN A 207 -5.77 3.31 -7.51
CA GLN A 207 -5.90 2.47 -8.70
C GLN A 207 -4.53 1.99 -9.20
N LEU A 208 -3.52 2.87 -9.24
CA LEU A 208 -2.16 2.50 -9.66
C LEU A 208 -1.51 1.49 -8.70
N GLN A 209 -1.74 1.61 -7.39
CA GLN A 209 -1.29 0.62 -6.41
C GLN A 209 -1.96 -0.74 -6.64
N LEU A 210 -3.27 -0.75 -6.90
CA LEU A 210 -4.00 -1.97 -7.22
C LEU A 210 -3.47 -2.63 -8.50
N GLN A 211 -3.26 -1.84 -9.56
CA GLN A 211 -2.70 -2.35 -10.81
C GLN A 211 -1.33 -3.00 -10.58
N THR A 212 -0.42 -2.32 -9.88
CA THR A 212 0.91 -2.86 -9.58
C THR A 212 0.82 -4.19 -8.82
N ARG A 213 -0.14 -4.33 -7.89
CA ARG A 213 -0.39 -5.60 -7.20
C ARG A 213 -0.89 -6.68 -8.16
N LEU A 214 -1.84 -6.35 -9.03
CA LEU A 214 -2.39 -7.30 -9.99
C LEU A 214 -1.30 -7.81 -10.93
N ASP A 215 -0.38 -6.93 -11.36
CA ASP A 215 0.77 -7.34 -12.17
C ASP A 215 1.69 -8.31 -11.41
N ILE A 216 1.98 -8.06 -10.12
CA ILE A 216 2.76 -8.98 -9.28
C ILE A 216 2.04 -10.33 -9.14
N LEU A 217 0.73 -10.31 -8.86
CA LEU A 217 -0.07 -11.53 -8.71
C LEU A 217 -0.16 -12.31 -10.02
N LEU A 218 -0.25 -11.62 -11.16
CA LEU A 218 -0.25 -12.24 -12.48
C LEU A 218 1.09 -12.92 -12.74
N ASN A 219 2.22 -12.23 -12.51
CA ASN A 219 3.55 -12.82 -12.66
C ASN A 219 3.73 -14.07 -11.78
N TRP A 220 3.19 -14.04 -10.56
CA TRP A 220 3.18 -15.19 -9.66
C TRP A 220 2.31 -16.33 -10.18
N ALA A 221 1.10 -16.03 -10.63
CA ALA A 221 0.20 -17.02 -11.19
C ALA A 221 0.81 -17.67 -12.45
N GLU A 222 1.48 -16.89 -13.30
CA GLU A 222 2.22 -17.38 -14.46
C GLU A 222 3.39 -18.28 -14.05
N SER A 223 4.18 -17.89 -13.04
CA SER A 223 5.27 -18.74 -12.50
C SER A 223 4.71 -20.07 -11.99
N ILE A 224 3.65 -20.03 -11.17
CA ILE A 224 2.99 -21.23 -10.65
C ILE A 224 2.40 -22.07 -11.78
N GLN A 225 1.86 -21.45 -12.83
CA GLN A 225 1.35 -22.18 -13.99
C GLN A 225 2.47 -22.88 -14.76
N GLN A 226 3.66 -22.28 -14.84
CA GLN A 226 4.81 -22.82 -15.57
C GLN A 226 5.50 -23.96 -14.83
N ASP A 227 5.72 -23.80 -13.52
CA ASP A 227 6.55 -24.73 -12.75
C ASP A 227 5.80 -25.45 -11.61
N GLY A 228 4.57 -25.06 -11.29
CA GLY A 228 3.78 -25.64 -10.20
C GLY A 228 4.11 -25.08 -8.81
N GLY A 229 4.91 -24.01 -8.73
CA GLY A 229 5.36 -23.40 -7.47
C GLY A 229 6.63 -24.04 -6.91
N ILE A 230 7.57 -24.42 -7.78
CA ILE A 230 8.83 -25.06 -7.38
C ILE A 230 9.69 -24.07 -6.58
N LEU A 231 10.00 -24.42 -5.34
CA LEU A 231 10.81 -23.60 -4.42
C LEU A 231 12.32 -23.76 -4.63
N GLY A 232 12.72 -24.77 -5.40
CA GLY A 232 14.11 -25.13 -5.66
C GLY A 232 14.23 -26.60 -6.03
N GLU A 233 15.46 -27.07 -6.21
CA GLU A 233 15.76 -28.46 -6.50
C GLU A 233 16.39 -29.11 -5.26
N MET A 234 15.96 -30.33 -4.92
CA MET A 234 16.53 -31.13 -3.84
C MET A 234 17.11 -32.45 -4.39
N PRO A 235 18.24 -32.94 -3.85
CA PRO A 235 18.76 -34.24 -4.26
C PRO A 235 17.77 -35.34 -3.87
N LEU A 236 17.62 -36.39 -4.67
CA LEU A 236 16.87 -37.58 -4.28
C LEU A 236 17.85 -38.56 -3.61
N LEU A 237 17.64 -38.84 -2.31
CA LEU A 237 18.53 -39.72 -1.54
C LEU A 237 18.76 -41.07 -2.23
N GLY A 238 20.03 -41.46 -2.37
CA GLY A 238 20.42 -42.71 -3.04
C GLY A 238 20.52 -42.63 -4.57
N SER A 239 20.42 -41.43 -5.15
CA SER A 239 20.61 -41.20 -6.59
C SER A 239 21.30 -39.86 -6.87
N ASP A 240 21.83 -39.69 -8.08
CA ASP A 240 22.33 -38.39 -8.57
C ASP A 240 21.20 -37.49 -9.13
N MET A 241 19.94 -37.91 -9.00
CA MET A 241 18.79 -37.15 -9.49
C MET A 241 18.42 -36.02 -8.53
N ARG A 242 17.86 -34.95 -9.09
CA ARG A 242 17.22 -33.87 -8.34
C ARG A 242 15.73 -33.87 -8.60
N VAL A 243 14.96 -33.52 -7.58
CA VAL A 243 13.51 -33.43 -7.64
C VAL A 243 13.07 -32.03 -7.22
N PRO A 244 11.97 -31.52 -7.82
CA PRO A 244 11.42 -30.23 -7.46
C PRO A 244 10.95 -30.20 -6.01
N ALA A 245 11.34 -29.17 -5.28
CA ALA A 245 10.90 -28.93 -3.93
C ALA A 245 9.56 -28.17 -3.93
N LEU A 246 8.49 -28.87 -3.61
CA LEU A 246 7.16 -28.28 -3.45
C LEU A 246 6.82 -28.13 -1.97
N LEU A 247 6.17 -27.03 -1.61
CA LEU A 247 5.72 -26.79 -0.23
C LEU A 247 4.81 -27.95 0.24
N GLY A 248 5.09 -28.48 1.43
CA GLY A 248 4.35 -29.59 2.02
C GLY A 248 4.68 -30.97 1.45
N MET A 249 5.57 -31.07 0.45
CA MET A 249 6.05 -32.36 -0.03
C MET A 249 6.86 -33.06 1.07
N GLU A 250 6.54 -34.32 1.34
CA GLU A 250 7.30 -35.16 2.27
C GLU A 250 8.65 -35.54 1.65
N TYR A 251 9.73 -35.30 2.39
CA TYR A 251 11.09 -35.59 1.98
C TYR A 251 11.85 -36.27 3.13
N PRO A 252 12.65 -37.33 2.87
CA PRO A 252 13.35 -38.02 3.96
C PRO A 252 14.38 -37.10 4.61
N ASP A 253 14.41 -37.07 5.94
CA ASP A 253 15.28 -36.19 6.69
C ASP A 253 16.77 -36.39 6.29
N PRO A 254 17.42 -35.36 5.72
CA PRO A 254 18.81 -35.45 5.30
C PRO A 254 19.78 -35.66 6.48
N MET A 255 19.36 -35.37 7.72
CA MET A 255 20.14 -35.66 8.93
C MET A 255 20.08 -37.13 9.36
N GLY A 256 19.33 -37.98 8.64
CA GLY A 256 19.36 -39.42 8.81
C GLY A 256 18.50 -39.96 9.97
N SER A 257 17.50 -39.20 10.43
CA SER A 257 16.57 -39.68 11.47
C SER A 257 15.66 -40.84 11.03
N GLY A 258 15.60 -41.13 9.73
CA GLY A 258 14.70 -42.14 9.16
C GLY A 258 13.24 -41.67 9.06
N LEU A 259 12.95 -40.42 9.41
CA LEU A 259 11.64 -39.80 9.28
C LEU A 259 11.51 -39.07 7.95
N SER A 260 10.28 -38.98 7.44
CA SER A 260 9.94 -38.01 6.39
C SER A 260 9.54 -36.69 7.05
N VAL A 261 10.05 -35.59 6.49
CA VAL A 261 9.76 -34.23 6.93
C VAL A 261 9.18 -33.43 5.76
N PRO A 262 8.17 -32.59 6.00
CA PRO A 262 7.62 -31.76 4.95
C PRO A 262 8.61 -30.64 4.57
N VAL A 263 8.60 -30.27 3.30
CA VAL A 263 9.21 -29.02 2.83
C VAL A 263 8.40 -27.85 3.39
N LEU A 264 9.05 -27.01 4.20
CA LEU A 264 8.43 -25.89 4.91
C LEU A 264 8.60 -24.56 4.18
N GLY A 265 9.57 -24.47 3.27
CA GLY A 265 9.83 -23.24 2.54
C GLY A 265 11.15 -23.28 1.79
N CYS A 266 11.76 -22.11 1.63
CA CYS A 266 13.03 -21.94 0.94
C CYS A 266 13.79 -20.72 1.46
N GLN A 267 15.10 -20.77 1.37
CA GLN A 267 16.01 -19.67 1.66
C GLN A 267 16.89 -19.42 0.44
N THR A 268 17.06 -18.15 0.05
CA THR A 268 18.06 -17.81 -0.97
C THR A 268 19.45 -17.82 -0.34
N ASP A 269 20.35 -18.64 -0.87
CA ASP A 269 21.77 -18.55 -0.54
C ASP A 269 22.32 -17.23 -1.11
N LEU A 270 22.80 -16.36 -0.22
CA LEU A 270 23.29 -15.03 -0.57
C LEU A 270 24.57 -15.08 -1.43
N SER A 271 25.32 -16.19 -1.40
CA SER A 271 26.57 -16.34 -2.13
C SER A 271 26.37 -16.84 -3.56
N SER A 272 25.42 -17.76 -3.78
CA SER A 272 25.14 -18.34 -5.09
C SER A 272 23.87 -17.81 -5.76
N GLY A 273 22.98 -17.14 -5.02
CA GLY A 273 21.65 -16.74 -5.49
C GLY A 273 20.67 -17.89 -5.69
N ILE A 274 21.07 -19.13 -5.36
CA ILE A 274 20.25 -20.32 -5.53
C ILE A 274 19.24 -20.41 -4.38
N MET A 275 18.01 -20.78 -4.71
CA MET A 275 16.97 -21.08 -3.74
C MET A 275 17.20 -22.47 -3.15
N ILE A 276 17.46 -22.54 -1.85
CA ILE A 276 17.66 -23.76 -1.09
C ILE A 276 16.35 -24.10 -0.38
N PRO A 277 15.71 -25.23 -0.66
CA PRO A 277 14.51 -25.64 0.05
C PRO A 277 14.82 -25.96 1.51
N LEU A 278 13.89 -25.62 2.40
CA LEU A 278 13.96 -25.86 3.84
C LEU A 278 12.96 -26.95 4.20
N ALA A 279 13.40 -27.98 4.92
CA ALA A 279 12.55 -29.06 5.42
C ALA A 279 12.78 -29.25 6.92
N GLY A 280 11.76 -29.71 7.65
CA GLY A 280 11.88 -29.93 9.09
C GLY A 280 10.57 -30.31 9.77
N THR A 281 10.65 -30.55 11.08
CA THR A 281 9.50 -30.79 11.95
C THR A 281 8.99 -29.47 12.55
N MET A 282 7.67 -29.27 12.62
CA MET A 282 7.07 -28.16 13.39
C MET A 282 7.18 -28.39 14.90
#